data_AF-A0A1I5GXJ1-F1
#
_entry.id   AF-A0A1I5GXJ1-F1
#
_cell.length_a   1.000
_cell.length_b   1.000
_cell.length_c   1.000
_cell.angle_alpha   90.00
_cell.angle_beta   90.00
_cell.angle_gamma   90.00
#
_symmetry.space_group_name_H-M   'P 1'
#
loop_
_entity.id
_entity.type
_entity.pdbx_description
1 polymer ?
#
loop_
_entity_poly.entity_id
_entity_poly.type
_entity_poly.pdbx_seq_one_letter_code
_entity_poly.pdbx_strand_id
1 'polypeptide(L)'
;MNTDPDSRRTKIFISKATPGDDAFALWLAPRLEAEGYEVFADILRLKPGDGWRLKLTNTLQDESIKMLLCCSDETLQRPGVIEEVEIAMDLRASIPDPNFIIPLKLRRFKKVFGIGSLQYIDFERSWADGLTNLLAYLEDEDVPKKAPLIQPNWAAYQRRRGVELEDTPETLTSNWLRIQSVPDEINYVVPVGSVTDSIRNRMADDIHFPVVPHGEGYLAFASSLDFEEQFPELGSFSVAIATPYMDFIDEGQSKLGITSGEAKKILVNLFRQAWENHLRNQNFVAKIFSASTAFIVGEGKVKIKQRISWGRQGNRRNSMLRNIARKKVWEYGVSAQPNLFPFPHFRLKARVLFSEAKGIEKGAPIEDAKIQHRLRRSVCSTWRNKAWHGRMMAFMEVLAGDSPYVSLPVGIGQFIVLDAMPIQATSPVSARQRYKLGEDGEETDLSTLQGYLAEDEA
;
A
#
# COMPACT_ATOMS: atom_id res chain seq x y z
N MET A 1 43.33 -11.54 34.68
CA MET A 1 42.45 -11.12 35.79
C MET A 1 42.97 -9.80 36.31
N ASN A 2 42.33 -8.70 35.93
CA ASN A 2 42.45 -7.42 36.61
C ASN A 2 41.04 -6.79 36.57
N THR A 3 40.13 -7.37 37.35
CA THR A 3 38.80 -6.81 37.56
C THR A 3 38.94 -5.76 38.65
N ASP A 4 39.12 -4.51 38.25
CA ASP A 4 38.96 -3.38 39.16
C ASP A 4 37.45 -3.24 39.47
N PRO A 5 36.99 -3.45 40.72
CA PRO A 5 35.56 -3.63 41.00
C PRO A 5 34.72 -2.35 41.02
N ASP A 6 35.21 -1.18 40.61
CA ASP A 6 34.46 0.07 40.79
C ASP A 6 34.72 1.14 39.70
N SER A 7 34.66 0.77 38.42
CA SER A 7 34.45 1.78 37.38
C SER A 7 32.99 2.27 37.47
N ARG A 8 32.79 3.45 38.07
CA ARG A 8 31.51 4.17 38.07
C ARG A 8 30.97 4.41 36.64
N ARG A 9 31.84 4.30 35.63
CA ARG A 9 31.55 4.44 34.20
C ARG A 9 31.24 3.10 33.55
N THR A 10 29.98 2.88 33.23
CA THR A 10 29.49 1.66 32.57
C THR A 10 28.55 1.93 31.41
N LYS A 11 28.06 3.16 31.26
CA LYS A 11 27.03 3.51 30.28
C LYS A 11 27.61 3.91 28.94
N ILE A 12 26.98 3.45 27.87
CA ILE A 12 27.15 3.98 26.53
C ILE A 12 26.16 5.14 26.37
N PHE A 13 26.69 6.36 26.22
CA PHE A 13 25.89 7.57 26.01
C PHE A 13 25.66 7.78 24.52
N ILE A 14 24.41 7.84 24.07
CA ILE A 14 24.06 8.18 22.68
C ILE A 14 23.71 9.67 22.61
N SER A 15 24.63 10.44 22.05
CA SER A 15 24.44 11.86 21.73
C SER A 15 23.77 11.99 20.37
N LYS A 16 22.64 12.69 20.34
CA LYS A 16 21.74 12.74 19.18
C LYS A 16 20.92 14.02 19.12
N ALA A 17 20.37 14.36 17.95
CA ALA A 17 19.41 15.44 17.85
C ALA A 17 18.04 15.03 18.41
N THR A 18 17.48 15.88 19.28
CA THR A 18 16.11 15.77 19.79
C THR A 18 15.33 17.06 19.46
N PRO A 19 14.27 17.02 18.63
CA PRO A 19 13.91 15.92 17.74
C PRO A 19 14.87 15.83 16.54
N GLY A 20 14.96 14.63 15.94
CA GLY A 20 15.68 14.40 14.69
C GLY A 20 16.17 12.97 14.54
N ASP A 21 16.98 12.52 15.49
CA ASP A 21 17.67 11.22 15.47
C ASP A 21 16.99 10.17 16.35
N ASP A 22 15.78 10.47 16.87
CA ASP A 22 15.02 9.61 17.78
C ASP A 22 14.79 8.22 17.19
N ALA A 23 14.44 8.14 15.91
CA ALA A 23 14.21 6.86 15.23
C ALA A 23 15.47 5.98 15.20
N PHE A 24 16.64 6.59 15.03
CA PHE A 24 17.92 5.87 15.03
C PHE A 24 18.28 5.40 16.44
N ALA A 25 18.19 6.26 17.46
CA ALA A 25 18.49 5.85 18.83
C ALA A 25 17.50 4.80 19.37
N LEU A 26 16.20 4.92 19.05
CA LEU A 26 15.19 3.90 19.37
C LEU A 26 15.43 2.57 18.67
N TRP A 27 16.18 2.57 17.56
CA TRP A 27 16.58 1.36 16.86
C TRP A 27 17.88 0.78 17.44
N LEU A 28 18.87 1.63 17.74
CA LEU A 28 20.20 1.22 18.20
C LEU A 28 20.22 0.79 19.67
N ALA A 29 19.66 1.59 20.57
CA ALA A 29 19.78 1.36 22.02
C ALA A 29 19.27 -0.01 22.49
N PRO A 30 18.07 -0.49 22.07
CA PRO A 30 17.59 -1.81 22.47
C PRO A 30 18.47 -2.97 21.97
N ARG A 31 19.18 -2.77 20.85
CA ARG A 31 20.07 -3.79 20.26
C ARG A 31 21.38 -3.86 21.03
N LEU A 32 21.94 -2.71 21.41
CA LEU A 32 23.10 -2.67 22.31
C LEU A 32 22.76 -3.28 23.69
N GLU A 33 21.58 -3.00 24.23
CA GLU A 33 21.13 -3.62 25.49
C GLU A 33 20.88 -5.12 25.39
N ALA A 34 20.42 -5.61 24.23
CA ALA A 34 20.30 -7.04 23.96
C ALA A 34 21.67 -7.76 23.95
N GLU A 35 22.73 -7.04 23.57
CA GLU A 35 24.13 -7.50 23.63
C GLU A 35 24.77 -7.32 25.03
N GLY A 36 24.00 -6.82 26.01
CA GLY A 36 24.44 -6.66 27.39
C GLY A 36 25.04 -5.29 27.74
N TYR A 37 25.08 -4.33 26.82
CA TYR A 37 25.57 -2.99 27.14
C TYR A 37 24.53 -2.17 27.92
N GLU A 38 24.98 -1.34 28.86
CA GLU A 38 24.10 -0.37 29.52
C GLU A 38 24.04 0.92 28.69
N VAL A 39 22.85 1.34 28.26
CA VAL A 39 22.70 2.46 27.31
C VAL A 39 21.92 3.61 27.91
N PHE A 40 22.37 4.83 27.62
CA PHE A 40 21.65 6.07 27.91
C PHE A 40 21.46 6.89 26.63
N ALA A 41 20.25 7.41 26.42
CA ALA A 41 19.96 8.37 25.36
C ALA A 41 18.85 9.32 25.84
N ASP A 42 18.87 10.57 25.37
CA ASP A 42 17.80 11.54 25.67
C ASP A 42 16.52 11.19 24.91
N ILE A 43 15.73 10.26 25.45
CA ILE A 43 14.42 9.86 24.90
C ILE A 43 13.36 10.13 25.97
N LEU A 44 12.68 11.27 25.82
CA LEU A 44 11.78 11.94 26.77
C LEU A 44 11.06 11.02 27.80
N ARG A 45 11.34 11.24 29.09
CA ARG A 45 10.39 11.04 30.21
C ARG A 45 10.63 12.17 31.22
N LEU A 46 10.01 13.32 30.99
CA LEU A 46 10.01 14.40 31.97
C LEU A 46 8.87 14.19 32.96
N LYS A 47 9.18 14.18 34.26
CA LYS A 47 8.23 14.57 35.29
C LYS A 47 8.38 16.08 35.51
N PRO A 48 7.29 16.81 35.82
CA PRO A 48 7.40 18.21 36.21
C PRO A 48 8.37 18.36 37.40
N GLY A 49 9.37 19.25 37.29
CA GLY A 49 10.34 19.54 38.36
C GLY A 49 11.70 18.82 38.27
N ASP A 50 11.92 17.91 37.31
CA ASP A 50 13.22 17.24 37.14
C ASP A 50 14.26 18.17 36.49
N GLY A 51 15.44 18.30 37.11
CA GLY A 51 16.61 18.99 36.55
C GLY A 51 17.27 18.19 35.42
N TRP A 52 16.59 18.02 34.29
CA TRP A 52 17.01 17.15 33.17
C TRP A 52 18.42 17.41 32.68
N ARG A 53 18.79 18.69 32.47
CA ARG A 53 20.14 19.08 32.04
C ARG A 53 21.21 18.57 33.00
N LEU A 54 21.00 18.72 34.30
CA LEU A 54 21.92 18.23 35.32
C LEU A 54 22.07 16.70 35.24
N LYS A 55 20.96 15.97 35.05
CA LYS A 55 21.01 14.51 34.90
C LYS A 55 21.76 14.07 33.63
N LEU A 56 21.51 14.74 32.50
CA LEU A 56 22.18 14.45 31.23
C LEU A 56 23.68 14.70 31.35
N THR A 57 24.06 15.87 31.85
CA THR A 57 25.47 16.24 32.10
C THR A 57 26.13 15.25 33.07
N ASN A 58 25.53 14.94 34.21
CA ASN A 58 26.08 13.97 35.17
C ASN A 58 26.23 12.57 34.56
N THR A 59 25.27 12.14 33.73
CA THR A 59 25.36 10.81 33.09
C THR A 59 26.54 10.76 32.13
N LEU A 60 26.70 11.78 31.28
CA LEU A 60 27.83 11.89 30.36
C LEU A 60 29.16 12.02 31.12
N GLN A 61 29.19 12.85 32.15
CA GLN A 61 30.41 13.17 32.90
C GLN A 61 30.86 12.08 33.85
N ASP A 62 29.97 11.39 34.57
CA ASP A 62 30.38 10.52 35.67
C ASP A 62 30.10 9.03 35.42
N GLU A 63 29.12 8.72 34.57
CA GLU A 63 28.59 7.36 34.41
C GLU A 63 28.89 6.74 33.05
N SER A 64 29.30 7.56 32.07
CA SER A 64 29.51 7.10 30.70
C SER A 64 30.94 6.61 30.48
N ILE A 65 31.06 5.45 29.84
CA ILE A 65 32.33 4.84 29.43
C ILE A 65 32.66 5.16 27.96
N LYS A 66 31.65 5.27 27.09
CA LYS A 66 31.80 5.69 25.70
C LYS A 66 30.65 6.62 25.31
N MET A 67 30.93 7.57 24.43
CA MET A 67 29.95 8.43 23.78
C MET A 67 29.81 8.04 22.31
N LEU A 68 28.62 7.59 21.92
CA LEU A 68 28.24 7.39 20.52
C LEU A 68 27.61 8.68 19.99
N LEU A 69 28.31 9.37 19.10
CA LEU A 69 27.86 10.65 18.55
C LEU A 69 27.18 10.45 17.20
N CYS A 70 25.88 10.70 17.12
CA CYS A 70 25.17 10.67 15.84
C CYS A 70 25.60 11.84 14.95
N CYS A 71 26.08 11.56 13.75
CA CYS A 71 26.65 12.55 12.85
C CYS A 71 25.79 12.74 11.58
N SER A 72 25.19 13.93 11.49
CA SER A 72 24.60 14.54 10.30
C SER A 72 24.84 16.05 10.37
N ASP A 73 24.75 16.77 9.24
CA ASP A 73 24.82 18.24 9.27
C ASP A 73 23.74 18.85 10.17
N GLU A 74 22.54 18.25 10.20
CA GLU A 74 21.44 18.71 11.06
C GLU A 74 21.70 18.45 12.55
N THR A 75 22.30 17.30 12.88
CA THR A 75 22.59 16.90 14.28
C THR A 75 23.66 17.78 14.88
N LEU A 76 24.77 17.98 14.16
CA LEU A 76 25.94 18.69 14.67
C LEU A 76 25.73 20.22 14.74
N GLN A 77 24.62 20.75 14.24
CA GLN A 77 24.20 22.14 14.41
C GLN A 77 23.34 22.36 15.67
N ARG A 78 22.93 21.29 16.36
CA ARG A 78 22.10 21.42 17.57
C ARG A 78 22.94 21.92 18.75
N PRO A 79 22.54 23.02 19.42
CA PRO A 79 23.30 23.57 20.55
C PRO A 79 23.57 22.55 21.67
N GLY A 80 22.58 21.71 22.01
CA GLY A 80 22.76 20.68 23.05
C GLY A 80 23.77 19.59 22.66
N VAL A 81 23.84 19.21 21.38
CA VAL A 81 24.84 18.24 20.90
C VAL A 81 26.23 18.86 20.92
N ILE A 82 26.36 20.15 20.59
CA ILE A 82 27.63 20.88 20.66
C ILE A 82 28.13 20.92 22.11
N GLU A 83 27.25 21.26 23.06
CA GLU A 83 27.56 21.27 24.50
C GLU A 83 27.99 19.89 25.00
N GLU A 84 27.31 18.81 24.58
CA GLU A 84 27.70 17.43 24.89
C GLU A 84 29.07 17.07 24.33
N VAL A 85 29.38 17.51 23.10
CA VAL A 85 30.70 17.30 22.48
C VAL A 85 31.79 18.04 23.24
N GLU A 86 31.56 19.29 23.65
CA GLU A 86 32.50 20.07 24.47
C GLU A 86 32.78 19.38 25.81
N ILE A 87 31.72 18.93 26.51
CA ILE A 87 31.86 18.15 27.74
C ILE A 87 32.69 16.87 27.51
N ALA A 88 32.40 16.14 26.44
CA ALA A 88 33.12 14.91 26.13
C ALA A 88 34.59 15.15 25.76
N MET A 89 34.91 16.30 25.16
CA MET A 89 36.30 16.70 24.91
C MET A 89 37.06 16.98 26.20
N ASP A 90 36.45 17.70 27.14
CA ASP A 90 37.05 17.98 28.45
C ASP A 90 37.26 16.68 29.25
N LEU A 91 36.32 15.74 29.14
CA LEU A 91 36.45 14.40 29.71
C LEU A 91 37.60 13.60 29.08
N ARG A 92 37.78 13.67 27.76
CA ARG A 92 38.91 13.01 27.08
C ARG A 92 40.27 13.51 27.58
N ALA A 93 40.35 14.76 28.03
CA ALA A 93 41.58 15.30 28.62
C ALA A 93 41.83 14.80 30.06
N SER A 94 40.79 14.34 30.76
CA SER A 94 40.84 13.92 32.17
C SER A 94 40.73 12.41 32.38
N ILE A 95 40.27 11.65 31.39
CA ILE A 95 40.13 10.20 31.41
C ILE A 95 41.22 9.58 30.51
N PRO A 96 41.88 8.47 30.90
CA PRO A 96 42.88 7.79 30.08
C PRO A 96 42.26 6.97 28.93
N ASP A 97 41.29 7.54 28.21
CA ASP A 97 40.63 6.93 27.05
C ASP A 97 40.61 7.92 25.87
N PRO A 98 41.58 7.83 24.94
CA PRO A 98 41.61 8.71 23.78
C PRO A 98 40.48 8.41 22.78
N ASN A 99 39.75 7.31 22.94
CA ASN A 99 38.69 6.82 22.06
C ASN A 99 37.29 6.95 22.71
N PHE A 100 37.12 7.89 23.65
CA PHE A 100 35.86 8.09 24.35
C PHE A 100 34.69 8.46 23.40
N ILE A 101 34.95 9.31 22.39
CA ILE A 101 33.95 9.74 21.40
C ILE A 101 34.04 8.86 20.16
N ILE A 102 32.92 8.22 19.79
CA ILE A 102 32.78 7.34 18.64
C ILE A 102 31.75 7.96 17.67
N PRO A 103 32.19 8.63 16.59
CA PRO A 103 31.29 9.17 15.58
C PRO A 103 30.54 8.09 14.80
N LEU A 104 29.21 8.19 14.75
CA LEU A 104 28.32 7.34 13.96
C LEU A 104 27.79 8.15 12.77
N LYS A 105 28.28 7.85 11.56
CA LYS A 105 27.89 8.59 10.36
C LYS A 105 26.51 8.14 9.89
N LEU A 106 25.48 8.95 10.12
CA LEU A 106 24.10 8.68 9.68
C LEU A 106 23.83 9.25 8.29
N ARG A 107 24.44 10.41 7.99
CA ARG A 107 24.40 11.10 6.70
C ARG A 107 25.71 11.81 6.46
N ARG A 108 25.86 12.42 5.28
CA ARG A 108 26.91 13.43 5.05
C ARG A 108 26.89 14.49 6.15
N PHE A 109 28.06 14.76 6.71
CA PHE A 109 28.26 15.80 7.71
C PHE A 109 29.59 16.51 7.50
N LYS A 110 29.67 17.77 7.92
CA LYS A 110 30.92 18.51 8.11
C LYS A 110 31.43 18.26 9.53
N LYS A 111 32.70 17.90 9.64
CA LYS A 111 33.33 17.69 10.95
C LYS A 111 33.34 19.02 11.71
N VAL A 112 32.82 19.00 12.94
CA VAL A 112 32.89 20.13 13.88
C VAL A 112 34.17 20.08 14.71
N PHE A 113 34.46 21.16 15.42
CA PHE A 113 35.57 21.20 16.38
C PHE A 113 35.44 20.04 17.38
N GLY A 114 36.57 19.42 17.76
CA GLY A 114 36.58 18.27 18.67
C GLY A 114 36.55 16.89 18.03
N ILE A 115 35.87 16.73 16.90
CA ILE A 115 35.75 15.44 16.19
C ILE A 115 36.48 15.41 14.83
N GLY A 116 37.21 16.49 14.51
CA GLY A 116 37.93 16.67 13.25
C GLY A 116 38.85 15.51 12.86
N SER A 117 39.59 14.97 13.82
CA SER A 117 40.56 13.89 13.60
C SER A 117 39.99 12.48 13.79
N LEU A 118 38.76 12.35 14.31
CA LEU A 118 38.17 11.05 14.61
C LEU A 118 37.70 10.35 13.33
N GLN A 119 37.87 9.03 13.31
CA GLN A 119 37.25 8.14 12.32
C GLN A 119 35.81 7.83 12.74
N TYR A 120 34.95 7.54 11.77
CA TYR A 120 33.54 7.24 12.02
C TYR A 120 33.24 5.77 11.69
N ILE A 121 32.17 5.26 12.30
CA ILE A 121 31.51 4.02 11.88
C ILE A 121 30.37 4.40 10.93
N ASP A 122 30.33 3.79 9.74
CA ASP A 122 29.35 4.13 8.71
C ASP A 122 27.99 3.45 8.95
N PHE A 123 26.95 4.25 9.17
CA PHE A 123 25.55 3.85 9.26
C PHE A 123 24.72 4.44 8.11
N GLU A 124 25.29 5.19 7.16
CA GLU A 124 24.55 5.89 6.10
C GLU A 124 23.96 4.91 5.09
N ARG A 125 24.69 3.83 4.77
CA ARG A 125 24.27 2.84 3.77
C ARG A 125 23.37 1.75 4.35
N SER A 126 23.71 1.26 5.55
CA SER A 126 23.07 0.12 6.18
C SER A 126 23.26 0.20 7.69
N TRP A 127 22.15 0.27 8.44
CA TRP A 127 22.21 0.28 9.90
C TRP A 127 22.69 -1.05 10.47
N ALA A 128 22.38 -2.16 9.80
CA ALA A 128 22.80 -3.49 10.23
C ALA A 128 24.32 -3.68 10.12
N ASP A 129 24.92 -3.21 9.01
CA ASP A 129 26.37 -3.28 8.82
C ASP A 129 27.10 -2.35 9.80
N GLY A 130 26.56 -1.13 9.99
CA GLY A 130 27.06 -0.20 11.00
C GLY A 130 27.03 -0.77 12.41
N LEU A 131 25.94 -1.45 12.79
CA LEU A 131 25.82 -2.11 14.09
C LEU A 131 26.84 -3.23 14.24
N THR A 132 27.05 -4.05 13.21
CA THR A 132 28.04 -5.13 13.25
C THR A 132 29.44 -4.58 13.52
N ASN A 133 29.82 -3.51 12.82
CA ASN A 133 31.10 -2.84 13.02
C ASN A 133 31.21 -2.19 14.41
N LEU A 134 30.12 -1.59 14.90
CA LEU A 134 30.07 -1.01 16.24
C LEU A 134 30.22 -2.07 17.33
N LEU A 135 29.54 -3.20 17.22
CA LEU A 135 29.64 -4.27 18.20
C LEU A 135 31.06 -4.85 18.27
N ALA A 136 31.67 -5.11 17.11
CA ALA A 136 33.08 -5.54 17.04
C ALA A 136 34.01 -4.51 17.69
N TYR A 137 33.82 -3.22 17.38
CA TYR A 137 34.62 -2.15 17.97
C TYR A 137 34.46 -2.04 19.50
N LEU A 138 33.24 -2.15 20.02
CA LEU A 138 32.98 -2.09 21.47
C LEU A 138 33.56 -3.32 22.20
N GLU A 139 33.60 -4.49 21.54
CA GLU A 139 34.27 -5.68 22.07
C GLU A 139 35.79 -5.51 22.09
N ASP A 140 36.38 -5.00 21.01
CA ASP A 140 37.82 -4.74 20.92
C ASP A 140 38.30 -3.70 21.94
N GLU A 141 37.44 -2.77 22.34
CA GLU A 141 37.70 -1.74 23.36
C GLU A 141 37.34 -2.20 24.79
N ASP A 142 37.06 -3.49 25.00
CA ASP A 142 36.72 -4.10 26.29
C ASP A 142 35.58 -3.38 27.05
N VAL A 143 34.58 -2.86 26.32
CA VAL A 143 33.43 -2.17 26.94
C VAL A 143 32.61 -3.17 27.77
N PRO A 144 32.34 -2.88 29.05
CA PRO A 144 31.75 -3.85 29.97
C PRO A 144 30.32 -4.21 29.58
N LYS A 145 30.03 -5.51 29.60
CA LYS A 145 28.70 -6.09 29.40
C LYS A 145 28.12 -6.58 30.74
N LYS A 146 26.81 -6.41 30.89
CA LYS A 146 25.98 -6.99 31.97
C LYS A 146 25.06 -8.05 31.36
N ALA A 147 24.28 -8.71 32.22
CA ALA A 147 23.20 -9.57 31.74
C ALA A 147 22.25 -8.76 30.83
N PRO A 148 21.93 -9.24 29.61
CA PRO A 148 21.07 -8.52 28.68
C PRO A 148 19.75 -8.09 29.32
N LEU A 149 19.47 -6.79 29.31
CA LEU A 149 18.24 -6.21 29.84
C LEU A 149 17.82 -5.02 28.98
N ILE A 150 16.82 -5.23 28.13
CA ILE A 150 16.25 -4.16 27.32
C ILE A 150 15.32 -3.32 28.20
N GLN A 151 15.60 -2.02 28.33
CA GLN A 151 14.78 -1.11 29.12
C GLN A 151 13.38 -0.97 28.50
N PRO A 152 12.29 -1.13 29.29
CA PRO A 152 10.92 -1.02 28.77
C PRO A 152 10.58 0.39 28.28
N ASN A 153 11.38 1.39 28.64
CA ASN A 153 11.20 2.78 28.22
C ASN A 153 11.33 2.98 26.72
N TRP A 154 12.20 2.22 26.03
CA TRP A 154 12.33 2.30 24.57
C TRP A 154 11.02 1.93 23.88
N ALA A 155 10.42 0.80 24.29
CA ALA A 155 9.12 0.36 23.78
C ALA A 155 7.98 1.30 24.21
N ALA A 156 8.01 1.80 25.44
CA ALA A 156 7.01 2.76 25.92
C ALA A 156 7.03 4.06 25.11
N TYR A 157 8.21 4.57 24.76
CA TYR A 157 8.33 5.77 23.92
C TYR A 157 7.79 5.53 22.50
N GLN A 158 8.15 4.39 21.87
CA GLN A 158 7.60 4.02 20.55
C GLN A 158 6.07 3.90 20.57
N ARG A 159 5.49 3.35 21.65
CA ARG A 159 4.03 3.19 21.79
C ARG A 159 3.27 4.49 22.03
N ARG A 160 3.91 5.59 22.47
CA ARG A 160 3.20 6.87 22.73
C ARG A 160 2.42 7.40 21.54
N ARG A 161 2.92 7.14 20.32
CA ARG A 161 2.27 7.50 19.06
C ARG A 161 1.67 6.29 18.33
N GLY A 162 1.66 5.12 18.98
CA GLY A 162 1.03 3.92 18.45
C GLY A 162 -0.48 4.12 18.36
N VAL A 163 -1.09 3.58 17.32
CA VAL A 163 -2.55 3.50 17.25
C VAL A 163 -2.99 2.48 18.29
N GLU A 164 -3.81 2.93 19.25
CA GLU A 164 -4.37 2.07 20.29
C GLU A 164 -5.33 1.07 19.64
N LEU A 165 -5.13 -0.21 19.96
CA LEU A 165 -6.06 -1.27 19.58
C LEU A 165 -7.15 -1.35 20.65
N GLU A 166 -8.40 -1.38 20.21
CA GLU A 166 -9.57 -1.61 21.06
C GLU A 166 -10.11 -3.02 20.78
N ASP A 167 -10.51 -3.74 21.83
CA ASP A 167 -11.20 -5.03 21.74
C ASP A 167 -12.67 -4.85 21.32
N THR A 168 -12.86 -4.15 20.20
CA THR A 168 -14.15 -3.87 19.59
C THR A 168 -14.14 -4.42 18.16
N PRO A 169 -15.08 -5.31 17.80
CA PRO A 169 -15.11 -5.86 16.45
C PRO A 169 -15.31 -4.78 15.38
N GLU A 170 -14.52 -4.83 14.32
CA GLU A 170 -14.61 -3.91 13.18
C GLU A 170 -15.01 -4.65 11.91
N THR A 171 -15.98 -4.11 11.16
CA THR A 171 -16.32 -4.63 9.83
C THR A 171 -15.41 -4.00 8.78
N LEU A 172 -14.58 -4.83 8.17
CA LEU A 172 -13.71 -4.47 7.07
C LEU A 172 -14.34 -4.86 5.73
N THR A 173 -14.16 -4.00 4.72
CA THR A 173 -14.65 -4.24 3.36
C THR A 173 -13.46 -4.55 2.45
N SER A 174 -13.52 -5.66 1.74
CA SER A 174 -12.53 -6.02 0.73
C SER A 174 -12.73 -5.24 -0.58
N ASN A 175 -11.84 -5.44 -1.53
CA ASN A 175 -12.04 -5.04 -2.93
C ASN A 175 -12.50 -6.23 -3.80
N TRP A 176 -13.10 -7.26 -3.20
CA TRP A 176 -13.53 -8.47 -3.90
C TRP A 176 -15.04 -8.49 -4.07
N LEU A 177 -15.49 -8.67 -5.31
CA LEU A 177 -16.89 -8.92 -5.63
C LEU A 177 -17.08 -10.44 -5.76
N ARG A 178 -17.93 -11.02 -4.92
CA ARG A 178 -18.26 -12.45 -5.01
C ARG A 178 -19.08 -12.71 -6.27
N ILE A 179 -18.74 -13.79 -6.96
CA ILE A 179 -19.61 -14.34 -8.02
C ILE A 179 -20.68 -15.19 -7.30
N GLN A 180 -21.94 -14.79 -7.44
CA GLN A 180 -23.10 -15.49 -6.87
C GLN A 180 -23.52 -16.66 -7.74
N SER A 181 -23.55 -16.46 -9.05
CA SER A 181 -23.85 -17.51 -10.02
C SER A 181 -23.16 -17.27 -11.35
N VAL A 182 -22.98 -18.36 -12.07
CA VAL A 182 -22.52 -18.45 -13.46
C VAL A 182 -23.49 -19.38 -14.19
N PRO A 183 -23.60 -19.31 -15.53
CA PRO A 183 -24.40 -20.29 -16.26
C PRO A 183 -23.84 -21.70 -16.09
N ASP A 184 -24.72 -22.70 -16.16
CA ASP A 184 -24.42 -24.08 -15.78
C ASP A 184 -23.42 -24.79 -16.69
N GLU A 185 -23.29 -24.34 -17.94
CA GLU A 185 -22.49 -25.02 -18.97
C GLU A 185 -21.62 -24.05 -19.77
N ILE A 186 -20.44 -24.55 -20.18
CA ILE A 186 -19.59 -23.95 -21.20
C ILE A 186 -19.82 -24.71 -22.51
N ASN A 187 -20.24 -23.97 -23.53
CA ASN A 187 -20.50 -24.48 -24.86
C ASN A 187 -19.28 -24.33 -25.76
N TYR A 188 -18.98 -25.39 -26.50
CA TYR A 188 -18.15 -25.34 -27.69
C TYR A 188 -19.06 -25.23 -28.91
N VAL A 189 -19.16 -24.02 -29.46
CA VAL A 189 -20.03 -23.69 -30.59
C VAL A 189 -19.21 -23.66 -31.86
N VAL A 190 -19.67 -24.38 -32.88
CA VAL A 190 -19.04 -24.47 -34.20
C VAL A 190 -20.00 -24.02 -35.30
N PRO A 191 -19.53 -23.31 -36.33
CA PRO A 191 -20.33 -23.00 -37.49
C PRO A 191 -20.69 -24.27 -38.27
N VAL A 192 -21.91 -24.35 -38.79
CA VAL A 192 -22.37 -25.46 -39.63
C VAL A 192 -22.04 -25.14 -41.09
N GLY A 193 -20.88 -25.61 -41.55
CA GLY A 193 -20.39 -25.38 -42.91
C GLY A 193 -18.93 -24.91 -42.94
N SER A 194 -18.38 -24.71 -44.14
CA SER A 194 -17.01 -24.22 -44.29
C SER A 194 -16.97 -22.69 -44.13
N VAL A 195 -16.60 -22.22 -42.94
CA VAL A 195 -16.26 -20.81 -42.68
C VAL A 195 -14.75 -20.66 -42.80
N THR A 196 -14.26 -19.75 -43.64
CA THR A 196 -12.82 -19.49 -43.78
C THR A 196 -12.23 -18.84 -42.53
N ASP A 197 -10.96 -19.14 -42.22
CA ASP A 197 -10.20 -18.59 -41.08
C ASP A 197 -10.25 -17.05 -40.97
N SER A 198 -10.30 -16.35 -42.11
CA SER A 198 -10.37 -14.88 -42.16
C SER A 198 -11.68 -14.31 -41.63
N ILE A 199 -12.78 -15.04 -41.81
CA ILE A 199 -14.10 -14.68 -41.31
C ILE A 199 -14.17 -14.98 -39.81
N ARG A 200 -13.65 -16.14 -39.39
CA ARG A 200 -13.57 -16.54 -37.97
C ARG A 200 -12.79 -15.51 -37.13
N ASN A 201 -11.63 -15.08 -37.62
CA ASN A 201 -10.83 -14.08 -36.90
C ASN A 201 -11.51 -12.71 -36.81
N ARG A 202 -12.23 -12.31 -37.87
CA ARG A 202 -13.01 -11.05 -37.86
C ARG A 202 -14.20 -11.12 -36.89
N MET A 203 -14.89 -12.26 -36.83
CA MET A 203 -15.99 -12.48 -35.88
C MET A 203 -15.52 -12.32 -34.43
N ALA A 204 -14.33 -12.82 -34.09
CA ALA A 204 -13.79 -12.68 -32.74
C ALA A 204 -13.64 -11.22 -32.28
N ASP A 205 -13.44 -10.28 -33.22
CA ASP A 205 -13.34 -8.85 -32.93
C ASP A 205 -14.72 -8.16 -32.83
N ASP A 206 -15.73 -8.70 -33.52
CA ASP A 206 -17.08 -8.12 -33.59
C ASP A 206 -18.08 -8.72 -32.58
N ILE A 207 -17.77 -9.87 -31.96
CA ILE A 207 -18.66 -10.54 -30.99
C ILE A 207 -18.94 -9.66 -29.75
N HIS A 208 -20.22 -9.52 -29.37
CA HIS A 208 -20.65 -8.67 -28.26
C HIS A 208 -20.75 -9.40 -26.90
N PHE A 209 -20.60 -10.72 -26.88
CA PHE A 209 -20.58 -11.54 -25.68
C PHE A 209 -19.22 -12.22 -25.48
N PRO A 210 -18.91 -12.77 -24.29
CA PRO A 210 -17.61 -13.37 -24.04
C PRO A 210 -17.37 -14.64 -24.85
N VAL A 211 -16.26 -14.69 -25.57
CA VAL A 211 -15.86 -15.87 -26.36
C VAL A 211 -14.35 -16.12 -26.29
N VAL A 212 -13.94 -17.37 -26.48
CA VAL A 212 -12.54 -17.76 -26.70
C VAL A 212 -12.48 -18.66 -27.94
N PRO A 213 -11.80 -18.24 -29.03
CA PRO A 213 -11.57 -19.10 -30.19
C PRO A 213 -10.80 -20.36 -29.79
N HIS A 214 -11.25 -21.53 -30.26
CA HIS A 214 -10.61 -22.83 -30.02
C HIS A 214 -10.83 -23.78 -31.19
N GLY A 215 -9.76 -24.22 -31.87
CA GLY A 215 -9.89 -25.03 -33.09
C GLY A 215 -10.76 -24.33 -34.14
N GLU A 216 -11.80 -25.02 -34.61
CA GLU A 216 -12.72 -24.52 -35.63
C GLU A 216 -13.90 -23.70 -35.08
N GLY A 217 -14.00 -23.53 -33.76
CA GLY A 217 -15.15 -22.92 -33.10
C GLY A 217 -14.78 -21.99 -31.95
N TYR A 218 -15.73 -21.80 -31.04
CA TYR A 218 -15.62 -20.88 -29.91
C TYR A 218 -16.09 -21.55 -28.63
N LEU A 219 -15.38 -21.28 -27.53
CA LEU A 219 -15.82 -21.57 -26.18
C LEU A 219 -16.54 -20.35 -25.61
N ALA A 220 -17.77 -20.54 -25.16
CA ALA A 220 -18.63 -19.47 -24.65
C ALA A 220 -19.66 -20.01 -23.65
N PHE A 221 -20.29 -19.13 -22.87
CA PHE A 221 -21.53 -19.48 -22.18
C PHE A 221 -22.73 -19.43 -23.15
N ALA A 222 -22.68 -18.48 -24.09
CA ALA A 222 -23.65 -18.32 -25.16
C ALA A 222 -24.00 -19.62 -25.90
N SER A 223 -25.25 -19.71 -26.33
CA SER A 223 -25.83 -20.78 -27.13
C SER A 223 -25.56 -20.57 -28.62
N SER A 224 -25.90 -21.53 -29.48
CA SER A 224 -25.82 -21.34 -30.94
C SER A 224 -26.70 -20.21 -31.45
N LEU A 225 -27.85 -19.96 -30.82
CA LEU A 225 -28.79 -18.91 -31.21
C LEU A 225 -28.17 -17.51 -31.08
N ASP A 226 -27.32 -17.30 -30.06
CA ASP A 226 -26.60 -16.05 -29.87
C ASP A 226 -25.68 -15.72 -31.05
N PHE A 227 -25.00 -16.75 -31.58
CA PHE A 227 -24.14 -16.59 -32.75
C PHE A 227 -24.95 -16.34 -34.02
N GLU A 228 -26.09 -17.03 -34.18
CA GLU A 228 -26.99 -16.84 -35.32
C GLU A 228 -27.65 -15.46 -35.35
N GLU A 229 -28.05 -14.93 -34.19
CA GLU A 229 -28.63 -13.58 -34.08
C GLU A 229 -27.59 -12.51 -34.39
N GLN A 230 -26.35 -12.70 -33.94
CA GLN A 230 -25.29 -11.74 -34.19
C GLN A 230 -24.73 -11.81 -35.63
N PHE A 231 -24.71 -12.99 -36.25
CA PHE A 231 -24.14 -13.22 -37.58
C PHE A 231 -25.10 -13.97 -38.52
N PRO A 232 -26.26 -13.38 -38.85
CA PRO A 232 -27.27 -14.03 -39.67
C PRO A 232 -26.77 -14.39 -41.08
N GLU A 233 -25.76 -13.68 -41.60
CA GLU A 233 -25.16 -13.90 -42.91
C GLU A 233 -24.23 -15.13 -42.98
N LEU A 234 -23.81 -15.68 -41.84
CA LEU A 234 -22.82 -16.78 -41.78
C LEU A 234 -23.44 -18.16 -41.59
N GLY A 235 -24.77 -18.22 -41.55
CA GLY A 235 -25.53 -19.46 -41.49
C GLY A 235 -25.71 -19.96 -40.07
N SER A 236 -25.99 -21.27 -39.96
CA SER A 236 -26.34 -21.90 -38.69
C SER A 236 -25.13 -22.25 -37.85
N PHE A 237 -25.32 -22.25 -36.53
CA PHE A 237 -24.33 -22.69 -35.56
C PHE A 237 -24.86 -23.91 -34.80
N SER A 238 -23.95 -24.73 -34.28
CA SER A 238 -24.32 -25.87 -33.44
C SER A 238 -23.42 -25.97 -32.22
N VAL A 239 -24.00 -26.41 -31.09
CA VAL A 239 -23.24 -26.75 -29.90
C VAL A 239 -22.66 -28.16 -30.10
N ALA A 240 -21.38 -28.25 -30.44
CA ALA A 240 -20.70 -29.52 -30.64
C ALA A 240 -20.43 -30.25 -29.31
N ILE A 241 -20.16 -29.49 -28.25
CA ILE A 241 -19.95 -30.01 -26.89
C ILE A 241 -20.53 -29.00 -25.90
N ALA A 242 -21.32 -29.46 -24.93
CA ALA A 242 -21.67 -28.71 -23.74
C ALA A 242 -20.98 -29.38 -22.54
N THR A 243 -20.28 -28.60 -21.72
CA THR A 243 -19.56 -29.11 -20.54
C THR A 243 -20.08 -28.39 -19.30
N PRO A 244 -20.54 -29.10 -18.25
CA PRO A 244 -20.90 -28.48 -17.00
C PRO A 244 -19.77 -27.61 -16.46
N TYR A 245 -20.10 -26.43 -15.91
CA TYR A 245 -19.12 -25.45 -15.44
C TYR A 245 -18.14 -26.05 -14.41
N MET A 246 -18.65 -26.85 -13.47
CA MET A 246 -17.85 -27.49 -12.42
C MET A 246 -16.88 -28.53 -13.01
N ASP A 247 -17.32 -29.32 -13.97
CA ASP A 247 -16.45 -30.31 -14.63
C ASP A 247 -15.38 -29.61 -15.47
N PHE A 248 -15.74 -28.51 -16.15
CA PHE A 248 -14.81 -27.74 -16.96
C PHE A 248 -13.71 -27.09 -16.10
N ILE A 249 -14.04 -26.54 -14.93
CA ILE A 249 -13.02 -25.95 -14.04
C ILE A 249 -12.11 -27.01 -13.41
N ASP A 250 -12.66 -28.16 -13.00
CA ASP A 250 -11.92 -29.18 -12.24
C ASP A 250 -11.11 -30.10 -13.14
N GLU A 251 -11.65 -30.50 -14.29
CA GLU A 251 -11.05 -31.51 -15.18
C GLU A 251 -10.63 -30.93 -16.53
N GLY A 252 -11.29 -29.86 -17.00
CA GLY A 252 -11.12 -29.32 -18.35
C GLY A 252 -12.08 -29.97 -19.35
N GLN A 253 -11.64 -30.15 -20.60
CA GLN A 253 -12.41 -30.86 -21.63
C GLN A 253 -11.48 -31.67 -22.53
N SER A 254 -11.39 -32.96 -22.25
CA SER A 254 -10.45 -33.89 -22.89
C SER A 254 -10.68 -34.02 -24.40
N LYS A 255 -11.93 -33.99 -24.87
CA LYS A 255 -12.26 -34.05 -26.31
C LYS A 255 -11.70 -32.86 -27.10
N LEU A 256 -11.46 -31.74 -26.43
CA LEU A 256 -10.90 -30.52 -27.01
C LEU A 256 -9.41 -30.36 -26.69
N GLY A 257 -8.80 -31.32 -25.99
CA GLY A 257 -7.42 -31.22 -25.52
C GLY A 257 -7.19 -30.14 -24.45
N ILE A 258 -8.25 -29.69 -23.76
CA ILE A 258 -8.18 -28.62 -22.77
C ILE A 258 -7.94 -29.21 -21.39
N THR A 259 -6.81 -28.87 -20.78
CA THR A 259 -6.51 -29.24 -19.39
C THR A 259 -7.26 -28.34 -18.39
N SER A 260 -7.45 -28.79 -17.14
CA SER A 260 -7.99 -27.93 -16.06
C SER A 260 -7.25 -26.59 -15.91
N GLY A 261 -5.92 -26.59 -16.07
CA GLY A 261 -5.12 -25.36 -16.02
C GLY A 261 -5.44 -24.37 -17.14
N GLU A 262 -5.72 -24.86 -18.34
CA GLU A 262 -6.16 -24.04 -19.48
C GLU A 262 -7.61 -23.61 -19.33
N ALA A 263 -8.50 -24.50 -18.90
CA ALA A 263 -9.90 -24.20 -18.64
C ALA A 263 -10.05 -23.03 -17.65
N LYS A 264 -9.27 -23.03 -16.56
CA LYS A 264 -9.23 -21.90 -15.60
C LYS A 264 -8.81 -20.58 -16.26
N LYS A 265 -7.84 -20.59 -17.18
CA LYS A 265 -7.42 -19.40 -17.93
C LYS A 265 -8.52 -18.93 -18.89
N ILE A 266 -9.19 -19.86 -19.55
CA ILE A 266 -10.32 -19.59 -20.47
C ILE A 266 -11.46 -18.94 -19.68
N LEU A 267 -11.86 -19.51 -18.54
CA LEU A 267 -12.89 -18.95 -17.67
C LEU A 267 -12.53 -17.54 -17.17
N VAL A 268 -11.30 -17.34 -16.71
CA VAL A 268 -10.82 -15.99 -16.32
C VAL A 268 -10.89 -15.01 -17.50
N ASN A 269 -10.59 -15.46 -18.72
CA ASN A 269 -10.72 -14.61 -19.91
C ASN A 269 -12.19 -14.28 -20.22
N LEU A 270 -13.09 -15.26 -20.20
CA LEU A 270 -14.53 -15.05 -20.41
C LEU A 270 -15.12 -14.10 -19.37
N PHE A 271 -14.79 -14.28 -18.09
CA PHE A 271 -15.23 -13.40 -17.00
C PHE A 271 -14.73 -11.98 -17.17
N ARG A 272 -13.46 -11.81 -17.59
CA ARG A 272 -12.91 -10.50 -17.92
C ARG A 272 -13.69 -9.85 -19.05
N GLN A 273 -13.91 -10.56 -20.16
CA GLN A 273 -14.68 -10.04 -21.29
C GLN A 273 -16.11 -9.65 -20.87
N ALA A 274 -16.78 -10.47 -20.06
CA ALA A 274 -18.13 -10.18 -19.54
C ALA A 274 -18.17 -8.84 -18.79
N TRP A 275 -17.18 -8.61 -17.91
CA TRP A 275 -17.02 -7.35 -17.20
C TRP A 275 -16.78 -6.19 -18.16
N GLU A 276 -15.82 -6.33 -19.08
CA GLU A 276 -15.49 -5.26 -20.02
C GLU A 276 -16.69 -4.89 -20.92
N ASN A 277 -17.39 -5.87 -21.46
CA ASN A 277 -18.56 -5.66 -22.32
C ASN A 277 -19.70 -5.00 -21.56
N HIS A 278 -19.97 -5.45 -20.32
CA HIS A 278 -20.98 -4.82 -19.47
C HIS A 278 -20.69 -3.33 -19.24
N LEU A 279 -19.45 -2.96 -18.91
CA LEU A 279 -19.11 -1.55 -18.69
C LEU A 279 -19.11 -0.71 -19.97
N ARG A 280 -18.73 -1.29 -21.12
CA ARG A 280 -18.88 -0.62 -22.42
C ARG A 280 -20.36 -0.33 -22.71
N ASN A 281 -21.24 -1.32 -22.53
CA ASN A 281 -22.68 -1.18 -22.75
C ASN A 281 -23.32 -0.18 -21.79
N GLN A 282 -22.76 -0.05 -20.58
CA GLN A 282 -23.16 0.95 -19.60
C GLN A 282 -22.56 2.34 -19.86
N ASN A 283 -21.83 2.58 -20.96
CA ASN A 283 -21.19 3.87 -21.29
C ASN A 283 -20.09 4.32 -20.30
N PHE A 284 -19.38 3.39 -19.67
CA PHE A 284 -18.12 3.72 -19.00
C PHE A 284 -17.01 3.90 -20.04
N VAL A 285 -16.07 4.82 -19.78
CA VAL A 285 -14.99 5.10 -20.73
C VAL A 285 -13.85 4.11 -20.49
N ALA A 286 -13.55 3.30 -21.49
CA ALA A 286 -12.44 2.35 -21.45
C ALA A 286 -11.10 3.06 -21.69
N LYS A 287 -10.09 2.70 -20.90
CA LYS A 287 -8.69 3.06 -21.13
C LYS A 287 -7.81 1.84 -21.02
N ILE A 288 -7.03 1.60 -22.07
CA ILE A 288 -6.10 0.48 -22.14
C ILE A 288 -4.81 0.86 -21.38
N PHE A 289 -4.40 -0.01 -20.45
CA PHE A 289 -3.07 0.01 -19.84
C PHE A 289 -2.28 -1.20 -20.32
N SER A 290 -0.96 -1.21 -20.09
CA SER A 290 -0.07 -2.28 -20.55
C SER A 290 -0.46 -3.71 -20.14
N ALA A 291 -1.24 -3.89 -19.07
CA ALA A 291 -1.63 -5.21 -18.55
C ALA A 291 -3.14 -5.40 -18.31
N SER A 292 -3.98 -4.37 -18.52
CA SER A 292 -5.41 -4.46 -18.24
C SER A 292 -6.18 -3.26 -18.79
N THR A 293 -7.45 -3.45 -19.13
CA THR A 293 -8.38 -2.34 -19.38
C THR A 293 -8.87 -1.75 -18.05
N ALA A 294 -8.96 -0.43 -17.96
CA ALA A 294 -9.66 0.25 -16.89
C ALA A 294 -10.90 0.93 -17.43
N PHE A 295 -11.93 1.03 -16.59
CA PHE A 295 -13.16 1.73 -16.92
C PHE A 295 -13.32 2.87 -15.94
N ILE A 296 -13.38 4.10 -16.46
CA ILE A 296 -13.60 5.31 -15.67
C ILE A 296 -15.03 5.78 -15.78
N VAL A 297 -15.48 6.47 -14.74
CA VAL A 297 -16.75 7.18 -14.75
C VAL A 297 -16.60 8.44 -15.59
N GLY A 298 -17.16 8.43 -16.79
CA GLY A 298 -17.15 9.56 -17.70
C GLY A 298 -18.18 10.63 -17.34
N GLU A 299 -18.19 11.71 -18.12
CA GLU A 299 -19.10 12.84 -17.95
C GLU A 299 -20.58 12.50 -18.10
N GLY A 300 -20.91 11.55 -18.97
CA GLY A 300 -22.28 11.08 -19.14
C GLY A 300 -22.90 10.44 -17.90
N LYS A 301 -22.10 10.04 -16.90
CA LYS A 301 -22.59 9.41 -15.66
C LYS A 301 -22.53 10.31 -14.45
N VAL A 302 -21.41 11.01 -14.25
CA VAL A 302 -21.17 11.80 -13.03
C VAL A 302 -20.55 13.13 -13.40
N LYS A 303 -21.09 14.22 -12.87
CA LYS A 303 -20.54 15.58 -13.06
C LYS A 303 -19.30 15.80 -12.18
N ILE A 304 -18.43 16.71 -12.59
CA ILE A 304 -17.30 17.13 -11.75
C ILE A 304 -17.82 17.69 -10.43
N LYS A 305 -17.17 17.32 -9.30
CA LYS A 305 -17.57 17.64 -7.91
C LYS A 305 -18.88 17.01 -7.42
N GLN A 306 -19.60 16.26 -8.26
CA GLN A 306 -20.78 15.54 -7.79
C GLN A 306 -20.37 14.48 -6.77
N ARG A 307 -21.05 14.49 -5.61
CA ARG A 307 -20.85 13.46 -4.59
C ARG A 307 -21.87 12.35 -4.77
N ILE A 308 -21.37 11.13 -4.83
CA ILE A 308 -22.19 9.92 -4.90
C ILE A 308 -22.39 9.42 -3.48
N SER A 309 -23.65 9.24 -3.09
CA SER A 309 -24.01 8.65 -1.81
C SER A 309 -23.82 7.14 -1.87
N TRP A 310 -23.31 6.56 -0.80
CA TRP A 310 -23.16 5.12 -0.65
C TRP A 310 -23.24 4.74 0.84
N GLY A 311 -23.44 3.46 1.12
CA GLY A 311 -23.58 2.91 2.47
C GLY A 311 -25.04 2.70 2.90
N ARG A 312 -25.24 2.07 4.06
CA ARG A 312 -26.56 1.68 4.57
C ARG A 312 -27.26 2.80 5.33
N GLN A 313 -28.57 2.65 5.53
CA GLN A 313 -29.40 3.56 6.31
C GLN A 313 -28.79 3.78 7.71
N GLY A 314 -28.51 5.04 8.07
CA GLY A 314 -27.84 5.43 9.33
C GLY A 314 -26.33 5.68 9.24
N ASN A 315 -25.65 5.25 8.18
CA ASN A 315 -24.23 5.53 7.96
C ASN A 315 -23.97 5.97 6.51
N ARG A 316 -24.76 6.96 6.07
CA ARG A 316 -24.71 7.51 4.71
C ARG A 316 -23.40 8.26 4.52
N ARG A 317 -22.57 7.76 3.60
CA ARG A 317 -21.28 8.35 3.22
C ARG A 317 -21.37 8.88 1.81
N ASN A 318 -20.45 9.76 1.46
CA ASN A 318 -20.42 10.37 0.14
C ASN A 318 -18.98 10.50 -0.35
N SER A 319 -18.75 10.17 -1.62
CA SER A 319 -17.43 10.30 -2.26
C SER A 319 -17.56 10.86 -3.67
N MET A 320 -16.54 11.56 -4.14
CA MET A 320 -16.49 12.07 -5.51
C MET A 320 -15.75 11.07 -6.41
N LEU A 321 -16.27 10.82 -7.60
CA LEU A 321 -15.59 10.01 -8.61
C LEU A 321 -14.85 10.86 -9.65
N ARG A 322 -15.14 12.17 -9.71
CA ARG A 322 -14.51 13.12 -10.62
C ARG A 322 -14.36 14.48 -9.93
N ASN A 323 -13.16 15.05 -9.93
CA ASN A 323 -12.93 16.42 -9.44
C ASN A 323 -11.69 17.04 -10.10
N ILE A 324 -11.41 18.30 -9.78
CA ILE A 324 -10.24 19.04 -10.26
C ILE A 324 -9.22 19.15 -9.14
N ALA A 325 -7.97 18.79 -9.44
CA ALA A 325 -6.83 19.01 -8.56
C ALA A 325 -5.63 19.48 -9.40
N ARG A 326 -4.90 20.50 -8.92
CA ARG A 326 -3.71 21.04 -9.61
C ARG A 326 -3.96 21.41 -11.09
N LYS A 327 -5.12 22.02 -11.38
CA LYS A 327 -5.58 22.38 -12.74
C LYS A 327 -5.74 21.18 -13.69
N LYS A 328 -5.88 19.96 -13.16
CA LYS A 328 -6.17 18.74 -13.91
C LYS A 328 -7.49 18.15 -13.43
N VAL A 329 -8.29 17.61 -14.34
CA VAL A 329 -9.45 16.79 -13.96
C VAL A 329 -8.94 15.39 -13.67
N TRP A 330 -9.25 14.86 -12.49
CA TRP A 330 -9.05 13.44 -12.18
C TRP A 330 -10.37 12.70 -12.25
N GLU A 331 -10.31 11.48 -12.77
CA GLU A 331 -11.46 10.58 -12.92
C GLU A 331 -11.10 9.22 -12.34
N TYR A 332 -11.91 8.77 -11.38
CA TYR A 332 -11.77 7.46 -10.76
C TYR A 332 -12.35 6.38 -11.68
N GLY A 333 -11.71 5.23 -11.68
CA GLY A 333 -12.17 4.04 -12.35
C GLY A 333 -11.60 2.78 -11.73
N VAL A 334 -11.97 1.65 -12.30
CA VAL A 334 -11.50 0.34 -11.84
C VAL A 334 -11.07 -0.52 -13.02
N SER A 335 -10.08 -1.37 -12.77
CA SER A 335 -9.86 -2.60 -13.54
C SER A 335 -10.33 -3.76 -12.68
N ALA A 336 -11.11 -4.68 -13.23
CA ALA A 336 -11.48 -5.90 -12.51
C ALA A 336 -10.61 -7.07 -12.98
N GLN A 337 -10.19 -7.89 -12.02
CA GLN A 337 -9.34 -9.05 -12.26
C GLN A 337 -10.10 -10.29 -11.74
N PRO A 338 -10.69 -11.09 -12.62
CA PRO A 338 -11.31 -12.34 -12.23
C PRO A 338 -10.27 -13.28 -11.62
N ASN A 339 -10.67 -13.98 -10.57
CA ASN A 339 -9.86 -14.98 -9.91
C ASN A 339 -10.77 -16.11 -9.41
N LEU A 340 -10.30 -17.34 -9.51
CA LEU A 340 -11.06 -18.54 -9.13
C LEU A 340 -10.70 -19.06 -7.73
N PHE A 341 -9.61 -18.55 -7.13
CA PHE A 341 -9.13 -18.96 -5.80
C PHE A 341 -9.21 -17.80 -4.81
N PRO A 342 -9.66 -18.01 -3.54
CA PRO A 342 -10.08 -19.29 -2.95
C PRO A 342 -11.48 -19.75 -3.36
N PHE A 343 -12.23 -18.86 -4.00
CA PHE A 343 -13.51 -19.12 -4.66
C PHE A 343 -13.63 -18.12 -5.83
N PRO A 344 -14.53 -18.33 -6.81
CA PRO A 344 -14.75 -17.40 -7.90
C PRO A 344 -15.16 -15.99 -7.44
N HIS A 345 -14.34 -14.99 -7.79
CA HIS A 345 -14.59 -13.59 -7.46
C HIS A 345 -13.88 -12.65 -8.46
N PHE A 346 -14.28 -11.37 -8.45
CA PHE A 346 -13.54 -10.31 -9.13
C PHE A 346 -12.80 -9.45 -8.11
N ARG A 347 -11.49 -9.26 -8.30
CA ARG A 347 -10.70 -8.29 -7.54
C ARG A 347 -10.70 -6.94 -8.26
N LEU A 348 -11.18 -5.90 -7.60
CA LEU A 348 -11.18 -4.54 -8.12
C LEU A 348 -9.85 -3.84 -7.83
N LYS A 349 -9.26 -3.26 -8.88
CA LYS A 349 -8.05 -2.43 -8.78
C LYS A 349 -8.40 -1.00 -9.12
N ALA A 350 -8.20 -0.10 -8.15
CA ALA A 350 -8.41 1.33 -8.33
C ALA A 350 -7.50 1.91 -9.42
N ARG A 351 -8.09 2.77 -10.25
CA ARG A 351 -7.42 3.50 -11.34
C ARG A 351 -7.83 4.97 -11.26
N VAL A 352 -6.90 5.85 -11.60
CA VAL A 352 -7.15 7.29 -11.68
C VAL A 352 -6.51 7.79 -12.96
N LEU A 353 -7.31 8.47 -13.78
CA LEU A 353 -6.86 9.11 -15.02
C LEU A 353 -6.96 10.61 -14.92
N PHE A 354 -5.98 11.29 -15.51
CA PHE A 354 -5.92 12.73 -15.53
C PHE A 354 -6.15 13.28 -16.93
N SER A 355 -6.91 14.36 -17.02
CA SER A 355 -7.13 15.15 -18.23
C SER A 355 -6.81 16.61 -17.94
N GLU A 356 -6.56 17.40 -18.97
CA GLU A 356 -6.50 18.86 -18.84
C GLU A 356 -7.82 19.40 -18.28
N ALA A 357 -7.77 20.50 -17.52
CA ALA A 357 -8.97 21.20 -17.07
C ALA A 357 -9.13 22.51 -17.85
N LYS A 358 -10.33 22.75 -18.39
CA LYS A 358 -10.74 24.05 -18.95
C LYS A 358 -11.79 24.65 -18.02
N GLY A 359 -11.35 25.36 -16.98
CA GLY A 359 -12.25 25.82 -15.93
C GLY A 359 -12.83 24.64 -15.15
N ILE A 360 -14.15 24.45 -15.23
CA ILE A 360 -14.87 23.32 -14.61
C ILE A 360 -15.12 22.15 -15.58
N GLU A 361 -14.65 22.24 -16.81
CA GLU A 361 -14.85 21.23 -17.85
C GLU A 361 -13.61 20.36 -18.05
N LYS A 362 -13.86 19.15 -18.56
CA LYS A 362 -12.81 18.22 -18.98
C LYS A 362 -12.23 18.65 -20.32
N GLY A 363 -10.92 18.89 -20.34
CA GLY A 363 -10.13 19.09 -21.55
C GLY A 363 -9.59 17.77 -22.11
N ALA A 364 -8.57 17.89 -22.97
CA ALA A 364 -7.95 16.72 -23.61
C ALA A 364 -7.39 15.72 -22.58
N PRO A 365 -7.57 14.40 -22.79
CA PRO A 365 -6.90 13.38 -21.99
C PRO A 365 -5.38 13.51 -22.06
N ILE A 366 -4.70 13.29 -20.94
CA ILE A 366 -3.24 13.26 -20.92
C ILE A 366 -2.79 11.86 -21.33
N GLU A 367 -2.25 11.72 -22.55
CA GLU A 367 -1.84 10.42 -23.09
C GLU A 367 -0.46 9.95 -22.58
N ASP A 368 0.40 10.88 -22.15
CA ASP A 368 1.74 10.54 -21.64
C ASP A 368 1.66 9.76 -20.31
N ALA A 369 2.13 8.51 -20.36
CA ALA A 369 2.13 7.60 -19.21
C ALA A 369 3.03 8.08 -18.05
N LYS A 370 4.15 8.75 -18.31
CA LYS A 370 5.04 9.30 -17.27
C LYS A 370 4.36 10.46 -16.56
N ILE A 371 3.66 11.33 -17.30
CA ILE A 371 2.90 12.44 -16.72
C ILE A 371 1.73 11.91 -15.88
N GLN A 372 0.95 10.95 -16.40
CA GLN A 372 -0.12 10.28 -15.67
C GLN A 372 0.40 9.68 -14.34
N HIS A 373 1.52 8.96 -14.38
CA HIS A 373 2.11 8.35 -13.20
C HIS A 373 2.57 9.38 -12.16
N ARG A 374 3.21 10.48 -12.58
CA ARG A 374 3.63 11.58 -11.71
C ARG A 374 2.42 12.26 -11.07
N LEU A 375 1.38 12.54 -11.84
CA LEU A 375 0.14 13.14 -11.34
C LEU A 375 -0.52 12.24 -10.31
N ARG A 376 -0.66 10.93 -10.59
CA ARG A 376 -1.21 9.95 -9.63
C ARG A 376 -0.46 9.96 -8.31
N ARG A 377 0.88 9.91 -8.34
CA ARG A 377 1.70 9.93 -7.11
C ARG A 377 1.54 11.24 -6.34
N SER A 378 1.39 12.35 -7.04
CA SER A 378 1.33 13.68 -6.41
C SER A 378 -0.05 14.05 -5.88
N VAL A 379 -1.11 13.85 -6.66
CA VAL A 379 -2.49 14.18 -6.31
C VAL A 379 -3.07 13.16 -5.34
N CYS A 380 -2.85 11.87 -5.58
CA CYS A 380 -3.37 10.82 -4.71
C CYS A 380 -2.43 10.51 -3.53
N SER A 381 -1.39 11.32 -3.29
CA SER A 381 -0.45 11.14 -2.17
C SER A 381 -1.15 11.21 -0.81
N THR A 382 -2.23 11.96 -0.72
CA THR A 382 -3.04 12.13 0.50
C THR A 382 -4.27 11.22 0.54
N TRP A 383 -4.51 10.43 -0.52
CA TRP A 383 -5.65 9.50 -0.55
C TRP A 383 -5.30 8.28 0.30
N ARG A 384 -5.81 8.27 1.53
CA ARG A 384 -5.69 7.16 2.49
C ARG A 384 -6.71 6.07 2.19
N ASN A 385 -6.67 4.98 2.96
CA ASN A 385 -7.57 3.84 2.77
C ASN A 385 -9.04 4.25 2.75
N LYS A 386 -9.42 5.23 3.57
CA LYS A 386 -10.79 5.77 3.61
C LYS A 386 -11.19 6.40 2.27
N ALA A 387 -10.38 7.33 1.75
CA ALA A 387 -10.58 7.98 0.45
C ALA A 387 -10.65 6.98 -0.73
N TRP A 388 -9.79 5.95 -0.74
CA TRP A 388 -9.81 4.89 -1.76
C TRP A 388 -11.04 3.99 -1.63
N HIS A 389 -11.35 3.55 -0.42
CA HIS A 389 -12.52 2.72 -0.12
C HIS A 389 -13.80 3.45 -0.52
N GLY A 390 -13.98 4.70 -0.12
CA GLY A 390 -15.18 5.45 -0.43
C GLY A 390 -15.40 5.68 -1.93
N ARG A 391 -14.32 5.90 -2.69
CA ARG A 391 -14.41 5.98 -4.16
C ARG A 391 -14.74 4.64 -4.81
N MET A 392 -14.22 3.53 -4.31
CA MET A 392 -14.60 2.21 -4.77
C MET A 392 -16.09 1.93 -4.51
N MET A 393 -16.59 2.25 -3.31
CA MET A 393 -17.99 2.08 -2.97
C MET A 393 -18.91 2.97 -3.81
N ALA A 394 -18.55 4.25 -3.99
CA ALA A 394 -19.27 5.15 -4.89
C ALA A 394 -19.26 4.66 -6.35
N PHE A 395 -18.16 4.07 -6.82
CA PHE A 395 -18.11 3.46 -8.15
C PHE A 395 -19.07 2.29 -8.29
N MET A 396 -19.16 1.43 -7.26
CA MET A 396 -20.09 0.31 -7.24
C MET A 396 -21.55 0.78 -7.23
N GLU A 397 -21.87 1.85 -6.51
CA GLU A 397 -23.21 2.46 -6.54
C GLU A 397 -23.61 2.90 -7.95
N VAL A 398 -22.69 3.57 -8.66
CA VAL A 398 -22.93 4.02 -10.05
C VAL A 398 -23.03 2.84 -11.03
N LEU A 399 -22.32 1.74 -10.76
CA LEU A 399 -22.34 0.55 -11.60
C LEU A 399 -23.61 -0.29 -11.40
N ALA A 400 -23.99 -0.53 -10.14
CA ALA A 400 -25.11 -1.40 -9.79
C ALA A 400 -26.47 -0.68 -9.86
N GLY A 401 -26.49 0.65 -9.71
CA GLY A 401 -27.72 1.42 -9.63
C GLY A 401 -28.53 0.99 -8.41
N ASP A 402 -29.83 0.70 -8.60
CA ASP A 402 -30.73 0.26 -7.53
C ASP A 402 -30.66 -1.25 -7.25
N SER A 403 -29.85 -2.00 -8.01
CA SER A 403 -29.72 -3.46 -7.86
C SER A 403 -28.68 -3.82 -6.80
N PRO A 404 -28.95 -4.81 -5.93
CA PRO A 404 -27.92 -5.38 -5.03
C PRO A 404 -26.90 -6.26 -5.78
N TYR A 405 -27.11 -6.50 -7.08
CA TYR A 405 -26.28 -7.33 -7.93
C TYR A 405 -25.79 -6.59 -9.18
N VAL A 406 -24.64 -7.00 -9.71
CA VAL A 406 -24.17 -6.63 -11.04
C VAL A 406 -24.26 -7.85 -11.95
N SER A 407 -25.20 -7.83 -12.90
CA SER A 407 -25.43 -8.92 -13.85
C SER A 407 -24.65 -8.68 -15.15
N LEU A 408 -23.63 -9.50 -15.39
CA LEU A 408 -22.80 -9.45 -16.58
C LEU A 408 -23.39 -10.37 -17.66
N PRO A 409 -23.90 -9.84 -18.78
CA PRO A 409 -24.47 -10.67 -19.84
C PRO A 409 -23.38 -11.51 -20.51
N VAL A 410 -23.66 -12.79 -20.72
CA VAL A 410 -22.75 -13.74 -21.39
C VAL A 410 -23.40 -14.52 -22.53
N GLY A 411 -24.65 -14.19 -22.82
CA GLY A 411 -25.53 -14.75 -23.85
C GLY A 411 -26.96 -14.25 -23.59
N ILE A 412 -27.88 -14.54 -24.49
CA ILE A 412 -29.30 -14.20 -24.40
C ILE A 412 -29.87 -14.92 -23.17
N GLY A 413 -30.36 -14.13 -22.21
CA GLY A 413 -30.91 -14.66 -20.95
C GLY A 413 -29.89 -15.28 -20.00
N GLN A 414 -28.59 -15.22 -20.30
CA GLN A 414 -27.54 -15.81 -19.48
C GLN A 414 -26.64 -14.74 -18.86
N PHE A 415 -26.37 -14.88 -17.57
CA PHE A 415 -25.63 -13.88 -16.80
C PHE A 415 -24.62 -14.53 -15.84
N ILE A 416 -23.47 -13.88 -15.69
CA ILE A 416 -22.64 -14.02 -14.49
C ILE A 416 -23.13 -12.96 -13.51
N VAL A 417 -23.56 -13.38 -12.32
CA VAL A 417 -24.13 -12.48 -11.31
C VAL A 417 -23.11 -12.23 -10.21
N LEU A 418 -22.82 -10.95 -9.96
CA LEU A 418 -21.92 -10.52 -8.89
C LEU A 418 -22.69 -9.82 -7.77
N ASP A 419 -22.22 -9.94 -6.53
CA ASP A 419 -22.63 -9.02 -5.48
C ASP A 419 -22.15 -7.59 -5.80
N ALA A 420 -23.04 -6.60 -5.71
CA ALA A 420 -22.66 -5.20 -5.82
C ALA A 420 -21.87 -4.72 -4.59
N MET A 421 -22.16 -5.30 -3.42
CA MET A 421 -21.42 -5.04 -2.18
C MET A 421 -20.17 -5.94 -2.13
N PRO A 422 -18.96 -5.36 -2.03
CA PRO A 422 -17.75 -6.17 -1.85
C PRO A 422 -17.80 -6.99 -0.56
N ILE A 423 -17.09 -8.12 -0.55
CA ILE A 423 -17.06 -9.05 0.58
C ILE A 423 -16.61 -8.33 1.85
N GLN A 424 -17.37 -8.53 2.92
CA GLN A 424 -17.08 -8.00 4.24
C GLN A 424 -16.47 -9.08 5.13
N ALA A 425 -15.54 -8.68 6.00
CA ALA A 425 -14.96 -9.53 7.02
C ALA A 425 -14.98 -8.79 8.36
N THR A 426 -15.04 -9.53 9.46
CA THR A 426 -15.01 -8.94 10.81
C THR A 426 -13.64 -9.16 11.42
N SER A 427 -12.95 -8.08 11.74
CA SER A 427 -11.77 -8.10 12.62
C SER A 427 -12.25 -8.14 14.08
N PRO A 428 -11.68 -8.97 14.95
CA PRO A 428 -12.07 -9.03 16.36
C PRO A 428 -11.64 -7.78 17.16
N VAL A 429 -10.67 -7.03 16.64
CA VAL A 429 -10.13 -5.79 17.22
C VAL A 429 -10.23 -4.66 16.22
N SER A 430 -10.32 -3.43 16.71
CA SER A 430 -10.31 -2.22 15.90
C SER A 430 -9.12 -1.34 16.24
N ALA A 431 -8.69 -0.53 15.28
CA ALA A 431 -7.70 0.51 15.51
C ALA A 431 -8.44 1.81 15.85
N ARG A 432 -8.23 2.38 17.03
CA ARG A 432 -8.94 3.58 17.49
C ARG A 432 -8.72 4.75 16.52
N GLN A 433 -9.72 5.04 15.69
CA GLN A 433 -9.68 6.17 14.77
C GLN A 433 -10.02 7.46 15.55
N ARG A 434 -8.99 8.18 16.02
CA ARG A 434 -9.16 9.45 16.75
C ARG A 434 -9.74 10.57 15.88
N TYR A 435 -9.59 10.47 14.56
CA TYR A 435 -10.06 11.47 13.60
C TYR A 435 -11.31 11.00 12.86
N LYS A 436 -12.46 11.60 13.16
CA LYS A 436 -13.75 11.36 12.49
C LYS A 436 -13.95 12.29 11.28
N LEU A 437 -12.95 12.42 10.42
CA LEU A 437 -13.08 13.20 9.18
C LEU A 437 -13.96 12.45 8.17
N GLY A 438 -14.60 13.16 7.25
CA GLY A 438 -15.32 12.54 6.12
C GLY A 438 -14.39 11.75 5.19
N GLU A 439 -14.93 10.98 4.25
CA GLU A 439 -14.14 10.09 3.37
C GLU A 439 -13.03 10.81 2.58
N ASP A 440 -13.32 12.03 2.13
CA ASP A 440 -12.36 12.91 1.43
C ASP A 440 -11.68 13.91 2.39
N GLY A 441 -12.04 13.93 3.68
CA GLY A 441 -11.57 14.91 4.67
C GLY A 441 -10.15 14.63 5.18
N GLU A 442 -9.71 13.36 5.15
CA GLU A 442 -8.33 12.98 5.47
C GLU A 442 -7.33 13.49 4.41
N GLU A 443 -7.79 13.85 3.21
CA GLU A 443 -6.91 14.33 2.13
C GLU A 443 -6.24 15.67 2.47
N THR A 444 -6.83 16.45 3.37
CA THR A 444 -6.35 17.77 3.80
C THR A 444 -5.66 17.75 5.17
N ASP A 445 -5.61 16.60 5.84
CA ASP A 445 -5.05 16.48 7.19
C ASP A 445 -3.53 16.24 7.16
N LEU A 446 -2.77 17.29 7.45
CA LEU A 446 -1.31 17.27 7.48
C LEU A 446 -0.75 16.37 8.58
N SER A 447 -1.48 16.15 9.68
CA SER A 447 -1.04 15.29 10.78
C SER A 447 -0.94 13.81 10.39
N THR A 448 -1.58 13.43 9.29
CA THR A 448 -1.54 12.07 8.72
C THR A 448 -0.39 11.85 7.73
N LEU A 449 0.49 12.84 7.54
CA LEU A 449 1.71 12.73 6.73
C LEU A 449 2.91 12.41 7.64
N GLN A 450 3.67 11.36 7.29
CA GLN A 450 4.93 11.06 7.98
C GLN A 450 5.84 12.30 7.95
N GLY A 451 6.25 12.75 9.14
CA GLY A 451 7.16 13.89 9.30
C GLY A 451 6.50 15.24 9.59
N TYR A 452 5.16 15.33 9.73
CA TYR A 452 4.56 16.55 10.28
C TYR A 452 4.82 16.61 11.80
N LEU A 453 5.70 17.53 12.19
CA LEU A 453 5.83 18.00 13.56
C LEU A 453 5.05 19.31 13.62
N ALA A 454 4.00 19.38 14.44
CA ALA A 454 3.46 20.68 14.81
C ALA A 454 4.55 21.41 15.60
N GLU A 455 4.85 22.66 15.22
CA GLU A 455 5.85 23.49 15.93
C GLU A 455 5.46 23.70 17.41
N ASP A 456 4.19 23.49 17.76
CA ASP A 456 3.66 23.67 19.11
C ASP A 456 3.72 22.43 20.02
N GLU A 457 4.28 21.30 19.55
CA GLU A 457 4.49 20.08 20.37
C GLU A 457 5.99 19.73 20.59
N ALA A 458 6.90 20.69 20.43
CA ALA A 458 8.33 20.53 20.71
C ALA A 458 8.73 21.01 22.10
#